data_AF-A0A530GPX1-F1
#
_entry.id   AF-A0A530GPX1-F1
#
_cell.length_a   1.000
_cell.length_b   1.000
_cell.length_c   1.000
_cell.angle_alpha   90.00
_cell.angle_beta   90.00
_cell.angle_gamma   90.00
#
_symmetry.space_group_name_H-M   'P 1'
#
loop_
_entity.id
_entity.type
_entity.pdbx_description
1 polymer ?
#
loop_
_entity_poly.entity_id
_entity_poly.type
_entity_poly.pdbx_seq_one_letter_code
_entity_poly.pdbx_strand_id
1 'polypeptide(L)'
;AMTVSGKTIGELVDGAPNYNSEVIRPLDRPLTREGGISVLRGNLAPNGAVIKPSAATPALMQHRGRAVVFENIEHYYARIDDPDLGIDASSVMVLKNCGPRGYPGMAEVGNMELPAKLLKQGVSDMVRISDARMSGTAYGTVVLHVAPEAAAGGALALVRDGDLIDLDVAGRRLELLVSEEE
;
A
#
# COMPACT_ATOMS: atom_id res chain seq x y z
N ALA A 1 21.50 6.24 -22.68
CA ALA A 1 21.46 4.76 -22.72
C ALA A 1 21.07 4.30 -24.12
N MET A 2 21.67 3.21 -24.61
CA MET A 2 21.40 2.63 -25.94
C MET A 2 19.99 2.02 -26.01
N THR A 3 19.37 1.99 -27.19
CA THR A 3 18.03 1.38 -27.42
C THR A 3 18.06 0.34 -28.53
N VAL A 4 16.96 -0.40 -28.71
CA VAL A 4 16.78 -1.39 -29.80
C VAL A 4 16.85 -0.79 -31.20
N SER A 5 16.70 0.53 -31.32
CA SER A 5 16.84 1.24 -32.62
C SER A 5 18.30 1.42 -33.06
N GLY A 6 19.27 1.10 -32.20
CA GLY A 6 20.68 1.42 -32.40
C GLY A 6 21.05 2.87 -32.08
N LYS A 7 20.08 3.71 -31.71
CA LYS A 7 20.30 5.08 -31.17
C LYS A 7 20.16 5.10 -29.65
N THR A 8 20.71 6.12 -29.01
CA THR A 8 20.48 6.40 -27.60
C THR A 8 19.08 6.97 -27.35
N ILE A 9 18.56 6.80 -26.13
CA ILE A 9 17.25 7.36 -25.74
C ILE A 9 17.20 8.89 -25.90
N GLY A 10 18.30 9.59 -25.62
CA GLY A 10 18.39 11.04 -25.78
C GLY A 10 18.20 11.48 -27.24
N GLU A 11 18.84 10.79 -28.18
CA GLU A 11 18.71 11.06 -29.61
C GLU A 11 17.29 10.78 -30.15
N LEU A 12 16.57 9.82 -29.55
CA LEU A 12 15.20 9.49 -29.99
C LEU A 12 14.17 10.50 -29.52
N VAL A 13 14.34 11.08 -28.33
CA VAL A 13 13.38 12.00 -27.73
C VAL A 13 13.74 13.47 -27.94
N ASP A 14 14.90 13.75 -28.55
CA ASP A 14 15.34 15.10 -28.83
C ASP A 14 14.31 15.85 -29.70
N GLY A 15 13.95 17.06 -29.28
CA GLY A 15 12.93 17.87 -29.94
C GLY A 15 11.49 17.35 -29.86
N ALA A 16 11.19 16.31 -29.08
CA ALA A 16 9.82 15.81 -28.93
C ALA A 16 8.90 16.89 -28.31
N PRO A 17 7.82 17.31 -28.99
CA PRO A 17 6.96 18.37 -28.47
C PRO A 17 6.00 17.85 -27.39
N ASN A 18 5.67 18.71 -26.43
CA ASN A 18 4.52 18.49 -25.54
C ASN A 18 3.26 19.10 -26.18
N TYR A 19 2.35 18.24 -26.65
CA TYR A 19 1.12 18.68 -27.32
C TYR A 19 0.02 19.15 -26.35
N ASN A 20 0.09 18.81 -25.06
CA ASN A 20 -0.92 19.20 -24.08
C ASN A 20 -0.37 19.20 -22.64
N SER A 21 -0.09 20.39 -22.11
CA SER A 21 0.45 20.60 -20.76
C SER A 21 -0.52 20.33 -19.61
N GLU A 22 -1.81 20.12 -19.91
CA GLU A 22 -2.79 19.67 -18.92
C GLU A 22 -2.74 18.14 -18.72
N VAL A 23 -2.26 17.40 -19.74
CA VAL A 23 -2.04 15.94 -19.68
C VAL A 23 -0.62 15.62 -19.22
N ILE A 24 0.41 16.17 -19.90
CA ILE A 24 1.81 16.04 -19.49
C ILE A 24 2.23 17.35 -18.81
N ARG A 25 2.09 17.39 -17.48
CA ARG A 25 2.34 18.60 -16.70
C ARG A 25 3.82 19.00 -16.70
N PRO A 26 4.13 20.32 -16.70
CA PRO A 26 5.50 20.80 -16.57
C PRO A 26 6.06 20.53 -15.16
N LEU A 27 7.40 20.54 -15.05
CA LEU A 27 8.11 20.18 -13.82
C LEU A 27 7.87 21.14 -12.64
N ASP A 28 7.44 22.38 -12.91
CA ASP A 28 7.08 23.39 -11.92
C ASP A 28 5.61 23.27 -11.43
N ARG A 29 4.78 22.50 -12.14
CA ARG A 29 3.37 22.23 -11.79
C ARG A 29 3.06 20.73 -11.81
N PRO A 30 3.82 19.88 -11.09
CA PRO A 30 3.56 18.45 -11.05
C PRO A 30 2.27 18.15 -10.26
N LEU A 31 1.71 16.95 -10.43
CA LEU A 31 0.61 16.48 -9.57
C LEU A 31 1.08 16.27 -8.12
N THR A 32 2.27 15.69 -7.97
CA THR A 32 2.97 15.54 -6.70
C THR A 32 4.45 15.79 -6.92
N ARG A 33 5.12 16.42 -5.93
CA ARG A 33 6.55 16.70 -5.99
C ARG A 33 7.39 15.42 -5.97
N GLU A 34 6.90 14.40 -5.25
CA GLU A 34 7.54 13.08 -5.14
C GLU A 34 6.54 11.99 -5.56
N GLY A 35 6.48 11.71 -6.86
CA GLY A 35 5.54 10.74 -7.44
C GLY A 35 6.05 9.31 -7.54
N GLY A 36 7.32 9.08 -7.20
CA GLY A 36 7.94 7.76 -7.23
C GLY A 36 7.35 6.81 -6.19
N ILE A 37 7.37 5.52 -6.50
CA ILE A 37 7.06 4.47 -5.51
C ILE A 37 8.05 4.60 -4.36
N SER A 38 7.53 4.49 -3.15
CA SER A 38 8.30 4.57 -1.91
C SER A 38 8.49 3.18 -1.33
N VAL A 39 9.71 2.85 -0.94
CA VAL A 39 10.03 1.60 -0.23
C VAL A 39 10.03 1.89 1.27
N LEU A 40 9.22 1.15 2.02
CA LEU A 40 9.13 1.20 3.48
C LEU A 40 9.91 0.03 4.07
N ARG A 41 10.54 0.24 5.23
CA ARG A 41 11.20 -0.80 6.03
C ARG A 41 10.83 -0.62 7.50
N GLY A 42 11.04 -1.66 8.30
CA GLY A 42 10.77 -1.67 9.73
C GLY A 42 10.56 -3.11 10.18
N ASN A 43 10.23 -3.33 11.45
CA ASN A 43 10.05 -4.69 11.97
C ASN A 43 8.94 -5.46 11.25
N LEU A 44 7.90 -4.77 10.75
CA LEU A 44 6.78 -5.37 10.04
C LEU A 44 7.12 -5.75 8.58
N ALA A 45 8.11 -5.08 7.99
CA ALA A 45 8.55 -5.32 6.61
C ALA A 45 10.10 -5.27 6.50
N PRO A 46 10.81 -6.25 7.09
CA PRO A 46 12.27 -6.21 7.17
C PRO A 46 12.95 -6.30 5.79
N ASN A 47 12.33 -7.03 4.84
CA ASN A 47 12.81 -7.07 3.45
C ASN A 47 12.21 -5.97 2.57
N GLY A 48 11.29 -5.19 3.12
CA GLY A 48 10.67 -4.03 2.50
C GLY A 48 9.19 -4.25 2.15
N ALA A 49 8.52 -3.13 1.96
CA ALA A 49 7.17 -3.03 1.40
C ALA A 49 7.12 -1.80 0.49
N VAL A 50 6.09 -1.68 -0.35
CA VAL A 50 5.95 -0.53 -1.26
C VAL A 50 4.62 0.19 -1.10
N ILE A 51 4.64 1.50 -1.30
CA ILE A 51 3.45 2.36 -1.38
C ILE A 51 3.60 3.32 -2.56
N LYS A 52 2.48 3.74 -3.17
CA LYS A 52 2.41 4.71 -4.28
C LYS A 52 1.90 6.06 -3.76
N PRO A 53 2.78 7.01 -3.34
CA PRO A 53 2.36 8.27 -2.72
C PRO A 53 1.47 9.14 -3.62
N SER A 54 1.68 9.06 -4.94
CA SER A 54 0.89 9.82 -5.92
C SER A 54 -0.60 9.48 -5.96
N ALA A 55 -1.02 8.38 -5.35
CA ALA A 55 -2.43 8.00 -5.23
C ALA A 55 -2.88 7.81 -3.76
N ALA A 56 -2.04 8.14 -2.79
CA ALA A 56 -2.36 8.07 -1.37
C ALA A 56 -2.98 9.38 -0.88
N THR A 57 -3.73 9.31 0.22
CA THR A 57 -4.25 10.51 0.89
C THR A 57 -3.14 11.14 1.73
N PRO A 58 -2.77 12.42 1.53
CA PRO A 58 -1.62 13.02 2.23
C PRO A 58 -1.68 12.94 3.76
N ALA A 59 -2.86 13.09 4.34
CA ALA A 59 -3.07 13.01 5.78
C ALA A 59 -2.86 11.60 6.37
N LEU A 60 -2.88 10.54 5.55
CA LEU A 60 -2.68 9.16 5.97
C LEU A 60 -1.25 8.66 5.73
N MET A 61 -0.38 9.47 5.11
CA MET A 61 1.02 9.10 4.85
C MET A 61 1.90 9.11 6.13
N GLN A 62 1.38 9.67 7.21
CA GLN A 62 1.92 9.54 8.57
C GLN A 62 0.75 9.19 9.47
N HIS A 63 0.62 7.90 9.79
CA HIS A 63 -0.59 7.38 10.41
C HIS A 63 -0.26 6.31 11.44
N ARG A 64 -0.94 6.37 12.58
CA ARG A 64 -0.89 5.35 13.61
C ARG A 64 -2.29 4.87 13.91
N GLY A 65 -2.50 3.57 13.90
CA GLY A 65 -3.82 2.99 14.12
C GLY A 65 -3.78 1.54 14.59
N ARG A 66 -4.90 1.08 15.13
CA ARG A 66 -5.07 -0.31 15.53
C ARG A 66 -5.26 -1.21 14.31
N ALA A 67 -4.64 -2.37 14.31
CA ALA A 67 -4.79 -3.37 13.28
C ALA A 67 -6.19 -4.00 13.34
N VAL A 68 -6.82 -4.14 12.18
CA VAL A 68 -7.98 -5.00 11.93
C VAL A 68 -7.54 -6.04 10.92
N VAL A 69 -7.41 -7.27 11.38
CA VAL A 69 -6.73 -8.36 10.69
C VAL A 69 -7.70 -9.26 9.94
N PHE A 70 -7.31 -9.59 8.71
CA PHE A 70 -7.94 -10.59 7.86
C PHE A 70 -6.89 -11.64 7.50
N GLU A 71 -7.13 -12.87 7.95
CA GLU A 71 -6.17 -13.98 7.85
C GLU A 71 -5.93 -14.45 6.42
N ASN A 72 -6.91 -14.29 5.53
CA ASN A 72 -6.84 -14.59 4.10
C ASN A 72 -7.99 -13.85 3.39
N ILE A 73 -8.08 -14.01 2.07
CA ILE A 73 -9.06 -13.30 1.24
C ILE A 73 -10.51 -13.71 1.57
N GLU A 74 -10.75 -14.99 1.90
CA GLU A 74 -12.07 -15.48 2.29
C GLU A 74 -12.52 -14.88 3.62
N HIS A 75 -11.62 -14.79 4.61
CA HIS A 75 -11.88 -14.17 5.90
C HIS A 75 -12.17 -12.67 5.73
N TYR A 76 -11.46 -11.98 4.84
CA TYR A 76 -11.76 -10.59 4.49
C TYR A 76 -13.20 -10.41 4.03
N TYR A 77 -13.64 -11.16 3.02
CA TYR A 77 -15.00 -11.03 2.49
C TYR A 77 -16.08 -11.46 3.49
N ALA A 78 -15.78 -12.42 4.37
CA ALA A 78 -16.72 -12.86 5.41
C ALA A 78 -16.93 -11.81 6.51
N ARG A 79 -15.94 -10.95 6.78
CA ARG A 79 -15.91 -10.08 7.97
C ARG A 79 -16.08 -8.59 7.65
N ILE A 80 -15.67 -8.12 6.46
CA ILE A 80 -15.51 -6.69 6.18
C ILE A 80 -16.79 -5.85 6.40
N ASP A 81 -17.95 -6.42 6.07
CA ASP A 81 -19.25 -5.76 6.21
C ASP A 81 -20.04 -6.22 7.44
N ASP A 82 -19.40 -6.95 8.36
CA ASP A 82 -20.00 -7.28 9.65
C ASP A 82 -20.28 -5.96 10.43
N PRO A 83 -21.55 -5.69 10.81
CA PRO A 83 -21.88 -4.50 11.58
C PRO A 83 -21.12 -4.42 12.91
N ASP A 84 -20.80 -5.56 13.51
CA ASP A 84 -20.12 -5.68 14.80
C ASP A 84 -18.58 -5.65 14.67
N LEU A 85 -18.04 -5.60 13.45
CA LEU A 85 -16.60 -5.42 13.22
C LEU A 85 -16.09 -4.15 13.91
N GLY A 86 -15.17 -4.30 14.87
CA GLY A 86 -14.55 -3.20 15.61
C GLY A 86 -13.57 -2.33 14.79
N ILE A 87 -14.03 -1.76 13.68
CA ILE A 87 -13.25 -0.95 12.74
C ILE A 87 -13.77 0.49 12.68
N ASP A 88 -12.86 1.45 12.67
CA ASP A 88 -13.13 2.88 12.43
C ASP A 88 -12.14 3.47 11.42
N ALA A 89 -12.36 4.73 11.01
CA ALA A 89 -11.55 5.40 9.99
C ALA A 89 -10.05 5.54 10.35
N SER A 90 -9.70 5.40 11.63
CA SER A 90 -8.31 5.46 12.09
C SER A 90 -7.62 4.09 12.14
N SER A 91 -8.38 3.01 11.96
CA SER A 91 -7.86 1.64 11.98
C SER A 91 -6.98 1.37 10.75
N VAL A 92 -6.09 0.38 10.88
CA VAL A 92 -5.24 -0.12 9.81
C VAL A 92 -5.75 -1.51 9.39
N MET A 93 -6.18 -1.65 8.15
CA MET A 93 -6.62 -2.95 7.64
C MET A 93 -5.41 -3.79 7.24
N VAL A 94 -5.33 -5.01 7.75
CA VAL A 94 -4.19 -5.92 7.50
C VAL A 94 -4.69 -7.21 6.87
N LEU A 95 -4.22 -7.53 5.67
CA LEU A 95 -4.55 -8.78 4.97
C LEU A 95 -3.31 -9.64 4.83
N LYS A 96 -3.40 -10.87 5.33
CA LYS A 96 -2.32 -11.86 5.31
C LYS A 96 -2.55 -12.90 4.20
N ASN A 97 -1.51 -13.71 3.97
CA ASN A 97 -1.57 -14.93 3.14
C ASN A 97 -2.04 -14.65 1.71
N CYS A 98 -1.71 -13.48 1.18
CA CYS A 98 -2.00 -13.08 -0.18
C CYS A 98 -0.72 -12.88 -1.01
N GLY A 99 0.42 -13.35 -0.49
CA GLY A 99 1.71 -13.37 -1.15
C GLY A 99 1.90 -14.46 -2.21
N PRO A 100 3.12 -14.62 -2.77
CA PRO A 100 3.44 -15.64 -3.77
C PRO A 100 3.11 -17.07 -3.34
N ARG A 101 3.39 -17.44 -2.08
CA ARG A 101 3.06 -18.78 -1.54
C ARG A 101 1.69 -18.80 -0.89
N GLY A 102 1.29 -17.70 -0.24
CA GLY A 102 0.06 -17.62 0.52
C GLY A 102 -1.19 -17.73 -0.33
N TYR A 103 -1.29 -16.92 -1.40
CA TYR A 103 -2.55 -16.84 -2.16
C TYR A 103 -2.91 -18.13 -2.90
N PRO A 104 -2.02 -18.81 -3.65
CA PRO A 104 -0.68 -18.49 -4.19
C PRO A 104 -0.69 -17.62 -5.47
N GLY A 105 0.48 -17.11 -5.88
CA GLY A 105 0.63 -16.30 -7.10
C GLY A 105 0.46 -14.79 -6.87
N MET A 106 0.32 -14.36 -5.62
CA MET A 106 0.30 -12.95 -5.21
C MET A 106 -0.77 -12.14 -5.95
N ALA A 107 -2.05 -12.40 -5.67
CA ALA A 107 -3.17 -11.77 -6.37
C ALA A 107 -3.27 -10.24 -6.15
N GLU A 108 -4.04 -9.57 -6.99
CA GLU A 108 -4.29 -8.13 -6.92
C GLU A 108 -5.43 -7.79 -5.95
N VAL A 109 -5.27 -8.18 -4.68
CA VAL A 109 -6.27 -8.04 -3.62
C VAL A 109 -5.84 -7.08 -2.50
N GLY A 110 -4.71 -6.38 -2.66
CA GLY A 110 -4.19 -5.46 -1.64
C GLY A 110 -4.98 -4.16 -1.50
N ASN A 111 -5.70 -3.73 -2.54
CA ASN A 111 -6.59 -2.58 -2.51
C ASN A 111 -7.97 -2.94 -1.90
N MET A 112 -7.96 -3.46 -0.68
CA MET A 112 -9.17 -3.82 0.08
C MET A 112 -10.20 -2.69 0.05
N GLU A 113 -11.46 -3.06 -0.18
CA GLU A 113 -12.60 -2.15 -0.06
C GLU A 113 -12.79 -1.78 1.41
N LEU A 114 -13.27 -0.56 1.64
CA LEU A 114 -13.58 -0.11 3.00
C LEU A 114 -14.93 -0.69 3.44
N PRO A 115 -15.14 -0.93 4.74
CA PRO A 115 -16.44 -1.36 5.26
C PRO A 115 -17.57 -0.43 4.79
N ALA A 116 -18.70 -0.99 4.35
CA ALA A 116 -19.84 -0.21 3.86
C ALA A 116 -20.32 0.84 4.87
N LYS A 117 -20.21 0.56 6.17
CA LYS A 117 -20.56 1.50 7.24
C LYS A 117 -19.66 2.75 7.27
N LEU A 118 -18.38 2.63 6.92
CA LEU A 118 -17.44 3.76 6.87
C LEU A 118 -17.60 4.56 5.58
N LEU A 119 -17.84 3.88 4.45
CA LEU A 119 -18.18 4.53 3.19
C LEU A 119 -19.43 5.42 3.33
N LYS A 120 -20.47 4.94 4.02
CA LYS A 120 -21.69 5.72 4.32
C LYS A 120 -21.44 6.95 5.21
N GLN A 121 -20.35 6.96 5.98
CA GLN A 121 -19.92 8.10 6.80
C GLN A 121 -19.04 9.08 6.02
N GLY A 122 -18.78 8.82 4.73
CA GLY A 122 -17.94 9.66 3.88
C GLY A 122 -16.45 9.36 3.98
N VAL A 123 -16.04 8.27 4.65
CA VAL A 123 -14.65 7.80 4.65
C VAL A 123 -14.34 7.25 3.26
N SER A 124 -13.36 7.84 2.58
CA SER A 124 -12.97 7.45 1.21
C SER A 124 -11.60 6.76 1.14
N ASP A 125 -10.80 6.82 2.20
CA ASP A 125 -9.49 6.18 2.25
C ASP A 125 -9.14 5.78 3.69
N MET A 126 -8.39 4.69 3.82
CA MET A 126 -7.82 4.16 5.06
C MET A 126 -6.50 3.47 4.74
N VAL A 127 -5.63 3.38 5.74
CA VAL A 127 -4.38 2.63 5.62
C VAL A 127 -4.68 1.14 5.51
N ARG A 128 -4.17 0.52 4.44
CA ARG A 128 -4.33 -0.90 4.12
C ARG A 128 -2.96 -1.52 3.89
N ILE A 129 -2.71 -2.69 4.46
CA ILE A 129 -1.41 -3.37 4.43
C ILE A 129 -1.62 -4.83 4.02
N SER A 130 -0.84 -5.31 3.05
CA SER A 130 -0.81 -6.74 2.73
C SER A 130 0.50 -7.19 2.09
N ASP A 131 0.70 -8.51 2.10
CA ASP A 131 1.70 -9.20 1.28
C ASP A 131 1.24 -9.42 -0.18
N ALA A 132 0.12 -8.80 -0.59
CA ALA A 132 -0.46 -8.91 -1.93
C ALA A 132 0.06 -7.85 -2.92
N ARG A 133 -0.45 -7.89 -4.15
CA ARG A 133 -0.33 -6.80 -5.14
C ARG A 133 -1.64 -6.01 -5.24
N MET A 134 -1.68 -5.01 -6.10
CA MET A 134 -2.91 -4.33 -6.52
C MET A 134 -2.82 -3.98 -8.01
N SER A 135 -3.97 -3.74 -8.63
CA SER A 135 -4.04 -3.23 -10.00
C SER A 135 -3.34 -1.87 -10.12
N GLY A 136 -2.67 -1.62 -11.24
CA GLY A 136 -2.08 -0.31 -11.55
C GLY A 136 -3.10 0.84 -11.56
N THR A 137 -4.38 0.54 -11.80
CA THR A 137 -5.50 1.51 -11.82
C THR A 137 -6.01 1.90 -10.44
N ALA A 138 -5.55 1.22 -9.37
CA ALA A 138 -6.02 1.45 -8.01
C ALA A 138 -5.44 2.75 -7.39
N TYR A 139 -6.15 3.23 -6.36
CA TYR A 139 -5.79 4.39 -5.54
C TYR A 139 -5.96 4.08 -4.05
N GLY A 140 -5.50 5.03 -3.22
CA GLY A 140 -5.61 5.01 -1.77
C GLY A 140 -4.28 4.75 -1.07
N THR A 141 -4.30 4.86 0.25
CA THR A 141 -3.12 4.71 1.11
C THR A 141 -2.84 3.23 1.39
N VAL A 142 -2.28 2.55 0.39
CA VAL A 142 -2.11 1.09 0.39
C VAL A 142 -0.63 0.71 0.39
N VAL A 143 -0.21 -0.04 1.41
CA VAL A 143 1.09 -0.69 1.51
C VAL A 143 0.97 -2.12 0.97
N LEU A 144 1.85 -2.46 0.04
CA LEU A 144 1.82 -3.70 -0.73
C LEU A 144 3.15 -4.43 -0.62
N HIS A 145 3.16 -5.69 -1.04
CA HIS A 145 4.38 -6.49 -1.18
C HIS A 145 5.19 -6.54 0.11
N VAL A 146 4.52 -6.54 1.26
CA VAL A 146 5.19 -6.72 2.55
C VAL A 146 6.00 -8.01 2.50
N ALA A 147 7.30 -7.88 2.73
CA ALA A 147 8.24 -8.98 2.63
C ALA A 147 9.05 -9.14 3.93
N PRO A 148 9.25 -10.39 4.41
CA PRO A 148 8.70 -11.65 3.89
C PRO A 148 7.16 -11.73 3.99
N GLU A 149 6.53 -12.49 3.09
CA GLU A 149 5.08 -12.73 3.14
C GLU A 149 4.67 -13.52 4.40
N ALA A 150 3.40 -13.45 4.79
CA ALA A 150 2.89 -14.13 5.97
C ALA A 150 3.07 -15.66 5.88
N ALA A 151 2.75 -16.24 4.72
CA ALA A 151 2.88 -17.68 4.47
C ALA A 151 4.33 -18.20 4.49
N ALA A 152 5.33 -17.31 4.51
CA ALA A 152 6.74 -17.63 4.64
C ALA A 152 7.28 -17.33 6.06
N GLY A 153 6.42 -17.04 7.03
CA GLY A 153 6.79 -16.70 8.40
C GLY A 153 7.28 -15.27 8.58
N GLY A 154 6.93 -14.34 7.69
CA GLY A 154 7.21 -12.92 7.87
C GLY A 154 6.45 -12.31 9.05
N ALA A 155 6.93 -11.19 9.57
CA ALA A 155 6.33 -10.48 10.70
C ALA A 155 4.85 -10.15 10.51
N LEU A 156 4.40 -9.93 9.26
CA LEU A 156 2.99 -9.75 8.91
C LEU A 156 2.09 -10.89 9.41
N ALA A 157 2.59 -12.13 9.45
CA ALA A 157 1.84 -13.29 9.95
C ALA A 157 1.47 -13.16 11.43
N LEU A 158 2.31 -12.45 12.20
CA LEU A 158 2.21 -12.36 13.66
C LEU A 158 1.25 -11.27 14.14
N VAL A 159 0.88 -10.33 13.27
CA VAL A 159 -0.03 -9.21 13.60
C VAL A 159 -1.38 -9.73 14.09
N ARG A 160 -1.89 -9.15 15.17
CA ARG A 160 -3.19 -9.47 15.78
C ARG A 160 -4.12 -8.27 15.76
N ASP A 161 -5.41 -8.52 15.87
CA ASP A 161 -6.41 -7.45 16.06
C ASP A 161 -6.03 -6.61 17.29
N GLY A 162 -6.03 -5.29 17.13
CA GLY A 162 -5.72 -4.35 18.21
C GLY A 162 -4.27 -3.88 18.26
N ASP A 163 -3.33 -4.58 17.65
CA ASP A 163 -1.92 -4.15 17.61
C ASP A 163 -1.79 -2.77 16.97
N LEU A 164 -0.93 -1.92 17.51
CA LEU A 164 -0.69 -0.60 16.93
C LEU A 164 0.33 -0.69 15.80
N ILE A 165 0.00 -0.12 14.65
CA ILE A 165 0.91 0.00 13.49
C ILE A 165 1.21 1.47 13.24
N ASP A 166 2.48 1.80 13.00
CA ASP A 166 2.99 3.13 12.68
C ASP A 166 3.51 3.15 11.24
N LEU A 167 2.80 3.88 10.37
CA LEU A 167 3.21 4.16 9.00
C LEU A 167 3.82 5.56 8.92
N ASP A 168 5.04 5.67 8.43
CA ASP A 168 5.69 6.95 8.13
C ASP A 168 6.39 6.90 6.77
N VAL A 169 5.68 7.38 5.75
CA VAL A 169 6.15 7.34 4.35
C VAL A 169 7.36 8.24 4.13
N ALA A 170 7.41 9.40 4.80
CA ALA A 170 8.53 10.33 4.71
C ALA A 170 9.79 9.75 5.36
N GLY A 171 9.62 9.14 6.54
CA GLY A 171 10.68 8.41 7.25
C GLY A 171 11.02 7.04 6.67
N ARG A 172 10.33 6.59 5.62
CA ARG A 172 10.49 5.24 5.00
C ARG A 172 10.28 4.09 5.99
N ARG A 173 9.38 4.28 6.96
CA ARG A 173 9.21 3.41 8.11
C ARG A 173 7.83 2.73 8.14
N LEU A 174 7.80 1.47 8.53
CA LEU A 174 6.60 0.69 8.80
C LEU A 174 6.84 -0.22 10.02
N GLU A 175 6.30 0.18 11.18
CA GLU A 175 6.50 -0.55 12.44
C GLU A 175 5.20 -1.16 12.98
N LEU A 176 5.33 -2.35 13.53
CA LEU A 176 4.41 -2.94 14.49
C LEU A 176 4.89 -2.54 15.89
N LEU A 177 4.07 -1.81 16.65
CA LEU A 177 4.42 -1.26 17.97
C LEU A 177 4.16 -2.28 19.08
N VAL A 178 4.93 -3.36 19.05
CA VAL A 178 5.01 -4.39 20.10
C VAL A 178 6.43 -4.41 20.68
N SER A 179 6.59 -4.96 21.89
CA SER A 179 7.93 -5.20 22.44
C SER A 179 8.68 -6.27 21.65
N GLU A 180 10.01 -6.27 21.65
CA GLU A 180 10.79 -7.34 21.00
C GLU A 180 10.57 -8.73 21.63
N GLU A 181 10.13 -8.76 22.89
CA GLU A 181 9.85 -10.00 23.64
C GLU A 181 8.51 -10.64 23.25
N GLU A 182 7.63 -9.87 22.61
CA GLU A 182 6.32 -10.30 22.11
C GLU A 182 6.42 -10.76 20.65
#